data_AF-F3C4Z2-F1
#
_entry.id   AF-F3C4Z2-F1
#
_cell.length_a   1.000
_cell.length_b   1.000
_cell.length_c   1.000
_cell.angle_alpha   90.00
_cell.angle_beta   90.00
_cell.angle_gamma   90.00
#
_symmetry.space_group_name_H-M   'P 1'
#
loop_
_entity.id
_entity.type
_entity.pdbx_description
1 polymer ?
#
loop_
_entity_poly.entity_id
_entity_poly.type
_entity_poly.pdbx_seq_one_letter_code
_entity_poly.pdbx_strand_id
1 'polypeptide(L)'
;MASPQRIAVPMHGGQRGHPVIIGRQFWPTLLTLEGDQGAKALIMNNPEVCDVLNCDDPGILRDADTPSALAQACAQYLKPRHD
;
A
#
# COMPACT_ATOMS: atom_id res chain seq x y z
N MET A 1 14.90 1.62 -3.20
CA MET A 1 14.70 2.01 -1.79
C MET A 1 13.94 3.33 -1.76
N ALA A 2 13.03 3.52 -0.81
CA ALA A 2 12.17 4.70 -0.78
C ALA A 2 12.99 6.00 -0.76
N SER A 3 12.73 6.86 -1.73
CA SER A 3 13.34 8.19 -1.85
C SER A 3 12.26 9.20 -2.24
N PRO A 4 12.54 10.51 -2.18
CA PRO A 4 11.58 11.51 -2.64
C PRO A 4 11.18 11.33 -4.12
N GLN A 5 11.99 10.63 -4.91
CA GLN A 5 11.79 10.41 -6.35
C GLN A 5 11.22 9.03 -6.73
N ARG A 6 10.95 8.15 -5.75
CA ARG A 6 10.51 6.77 -6.00
C ARG A 6 9.14 6.51 -5.38
N ILE A 7 8.45 5.52 -5.91
CA ILE A 7 7.23 4.96 -5.34
C ILE A 7 7.52 3.52 -4.94
N ALA A 8 7.31 3.16 -3.68
CA ALA A 8 7.47 1.78 -3.23
C ALA A 8 6.12 1.06 -3.27
N VAL A 9 6.06 -0.04 -4.01
CA VAL A 9 4.85 -0.81 -4.27
C VAL A 9 5.03 -2.23 -3.71
N PRO A 10 4.43 -2.57 -2.56
CA PRO A 10 4.54 -3.92 -2.02
C PRO A 10 3.73 -4.91 -2.87
N MET A 11 4.27 -6.11 -3.06
CA MET A 11 3.66 -7.20 -3.82
C MET A 11 3.80 -8.53 -3.08
N HIS A 12 2.74 -9.33 -3.12
CA HIS A 12 2.73 -10.70 -2.58
C HIS A 12 2.02 -11.60 -3.57
N GLY A 13 2.67 -12.71 -3.97
CA GLY A 13 2.09 -13.67 -4.91
C GLY A 13 1.65 -13.08 -6.26
N GLY A 14 2.35 -12.05 -6.76
CA GLY A 14 1.99 -11.36 -8.01
C GLY A 14 0.87 -10.33 -7.87
N GLN A 15 0.32 -10.14 -6.68
CA GLN A 15 -0.71 -9.14 -6.40
C GLN A 15 -0.11 -7.93 -5.68
N ARG A 16 -0.52 -6.73 -6.06
CA ARG A 16 -0.14 -5.48 -5.39
C ARG A 16 -0.87 -5.34 -4.05
N GLY A 17 -0.15 -4.96 -3.01
CA GLY A 17 -0.69 -4.69 -1.68
C GLY A 17 -0.50 -3.24 -1.22
N HIS A 18 -0.72 -3.04 0.08
CA HIS A 18 -0.63 -1.79 0.81
C HIS A 18 0.30 -1.93 2.05
N PRO A 19 0.84 -0.83 2.58
CA PRO A 19 0.73 0.54 2.07
C PRO A 19 1.65 0.81 0.88
N VAL A 20 1.19 1.62 -0.07
CA VAL A 20 2.06 2.21 -1.11
C VAL A 20 2.73 3.45 -0.51
N ILE A 21 4.05 3.55 -0.63
CA ILE A 21 4.81 4.73 -0.16
C ILE A 21 5.13 5.60 -1.37
N ILE A 22 4.70 6.86 -1.35
CA ILE A 22 4.87 7.80 -2.47
C ILE A 22 5.86 8.90 -2.09
N GLY A 23 6.95 8.97 -2.84
CA GLY A 23 7.97 10.01 -2.68
C GLY A 23 7.42 11.43 -2.82
N ARG A 24 8.04 12.37 -2.10
CA ARG A 24 7.57 13.76 -2.01
C ARG A 24 7.45 14.48 -3.37
N GLN A 25 8.22 14.08 -4.38
CA GLN A 25 8.16 14.73 -5.70
C GLN A 25 6.78 14.62 -6.35
N PHE A 26 6.00 13.60 -6.02
CA PHE A 26 4.70 13.34 -6.64
C PHE A 26 3.53 13.97 -5.88
N TRP A 27 3.79 14.60 -4.72
CA TRP A 27 2.74 15.23 -3.92
C TRP A 27 1.94 16.29 -4.69
N PRO A 28 2.55 17.17 -5.53
CA PRO A 28 1.78 18.11 -6.34
C PRO A 28 0.72 17.41 -7.20
N THR A 29 1.07 16.28 -7.83
CA THR A 29 0.12 15.47 -8.62
C THR A 29 -0.95 14.81 -7.75
N LEU A 30 -0.59 14.33 -6.56
CA LEU A 30 -1.57 13.76 -5.64
C LEU A 30 -2.59 14.80 -5.16
N LEU A 31 -2.16 16.04 -4.95
CA LEU A 31 -3.02 17.13 -4.49
C LEU A 31 -4.02 17.61 -5.55
N THR A 32 -3.82 17.27 -6.83
CA THR A 32 -4.78 17.56 -7.90
C THR A 32 -5.81 16.46 -8.12
N LEU A 33 -5.72 15.34 -7.38
CA LEU A 33 -6.66 14.24 -7.53
C LEU A 33 -7.99 14.58 -6.88
N GLU A 34 -9.07 14.25 -7.57
CA GLU A 34 -10.45 14.41 -7.09
C GLU A 34 -11.18 13.07 -7.10
N GLY A 35 -12.17 12.94 -6.20
CA GLY A 35 -12.95 11.72 -6.05
C GLY A 35 -12.11 10.54 -5.54
N ASP A 36 -12.58 9.32 -5.83
CA ASP A 36 -12.07 8.08 -5.24
C ASP A 36 -11.05 7.34 -6.13
N GLN A 37 -10.35 8.07 -7.02
CA GLN A 37 -9.38 7.46 -7.93
C GLN A 37 -8.04 7.14 -7.24
N GLY A 38 -7.72 7.87 -6.17
CA GLY A 38 -6.47 7.75 -5.43
C GLY A 38 -5.22 7.83 -6.33
N ALA A 39 -4.08 7.39 -5.81
CA ALA A 39 -2.80 7.41 -6.54
C ALA A 39 -2.69 6.32 -7.64
N LYS A 40 -3.77 5.61 -7.98
CA LYS A 40 -3.71 4.44 -8.88
C LYS A 40 -3.17 4.80 -10.27
N ALA A 41 -3.65 5.89 -10.86
CA ALA A 41 -3.20 6.35 -12.16
C ALA A 41 -1.72 6.78 -12.14
N LEU A 42 -1.29 7.46 -11.07
CA LEU A 42 0.11 7.85 -10.88
C LEU A 42 1.04 6.62 -10.90
N ILE A 43 0.66 5.53 -10.21
CA ILE A 43 1.47 4.30 -10.16
C ILE A 43 1.51 3.61 -11.53
N MET A 44 0.36 3.47 -12.20
CA MET A 44 0.28 2.76 -13.49
C MET A 44 0.99 3.50 -14.62
N ASN A 45 0.99 4.83 -14.60
CA ASN A 45 1.55 5.66 -15.66
C ASN A 45 3.06 5.93 -15.51
N ASN A 46 3.67 5.57 -14.38
CA ASN A 46 5.10 5.82 -14.13
C ASN A 46 5.80 4.54 -13.58
N PRO A 47 5.83 3.44 -14.35
CA PRO A 47 6.44 2.18 -13.90
C PRO A 47 7.95 2.32 -13.63
N GLU A 48 8.65 3.21 -14.33
CA GLU A 48 10.10 3.42 -14.22
C GLU A 48 10.53 4.00 -12.87
N VAL A 49 9.62 4.69 -12.17
CA VAL A 49 9.85 5.25 -10.83
C VAL A 49 9.29 4.37 -9.71
N CYS A 50 8.67 3.24 -10.06
CA CYS A 50 8.11 2.29 -9.10
C CYS A 50 9.15 1.21 -8.72
N ASP A 51 9.46 1.13 -7.43
CA ASP A 51 10.20 0.02 -6.82
C ASP A 51 9.20 -1.04 -6.36
N VAL A 52 9.20 -2.20 -7.01
CA VAL A 52 8.41 -3.36 -6.56
C VAL A 52 9.13 -4.01 -5.38
N LEU A 53 8.42 -4.14 -4.26
CA LEU A 53 8.91 -4.80 -3.06
C LEU A 53 8.15 -6.12 -2.87
N ASN A 54 8.83 -7.24 -3.10
CA ASN A 54 8.24 -8.54 -2.79
C ASN A 54 8.19 -8.71 -1.26
N CYS A 55 6.99 -8.95 -0.74
CA CYS A 55 6.73 -9.18 0.67
C CYS A 55 6.27 -10.62 0.88
N ASP A 56 6.82 -11.28 1.89
CA ASP A 56 6.41 -12.65 2.25
C ASP A 56 5.11 -12.67 3.07
N ASP A 57 4.73 -11.53 3.66
CA ASP A 57 3.52 -11.40 4.47
C ASP A 57 2.29 -11.09 3.58
N PRO A 58 1.29 -11.99 3.50
CA PRO A 58 0.05 -11.72 2.77
C PRO A 58 -0.80 -10.62 3.40
N GLY A 59 -0.48 -10.16 4.62
CA GLY A 59 -1.15 -9.05 5.30
C GLY A 59 -1.19 -7.77 4.48
N ILE A 60 -0.21 -7.54 3.60
CA ILE A 60 -0.21 -6.39 2.69
C ILE A 60 -1.40 -6.39 1.71
N LEU A 61 -2.02 -7.54 1.44
CA LEU A 61 -3.14 -7.66 0.51
C LEU A 61 -4.49 -7.42 1.19
N ARG A 62 -4.51 -7.29 2.52
CA ARG A 62 -5.75 -7.21 3.29
C ARG A 62 -6.09 -5.76 3.61
N ASP A 63 -7.30 -5.36 3.22
CA ASP A 63 -7.89 -4.11 3.67
C ASP A 63 -8.81 -4.32 4.87
N ALA A 64 -8.84 -3.34 5.78
CA ALA A 64 -9.55 -3.43 7.06
C ALA A 64 -10.64 -2.34 7.19
N ASP A 65 -11.26 -1.96 6.09
CA ASP A 65 -12.22 -0.84 6.03
C ASP A 65 -13.57 -1.10 6.70
N THR A 66 -13.91 -2.37 6.98
CA THR A 66 -15.18 -2.74 7.64
C THR A 66 -14.93 -3.36 9.00
N PRO A 67 -15.87 -3.24 9.96
CA PRO A 67 -15.74 -3.89 11.26
C PRO A 67 -15.51 -5.40 11.17
N SER A 68 -16.14 -6.06 10.20
CA SER A 68 -15.92 -7.49 9.95
C SER A 68 -14.52 -7.78 9.41
N ALA A 69 -14.05 -7.00 8.43
CA ALA A 69 -12.69 -7.16 7.89
C ALA A 69 -11.61 -6.90 8.95
N LEU A 70 -11.81 -5.87 9.78
CA LEU A 70 -10.93 -5.55 10.90
C LEU A 70 -10.94 -6.67 11.95
N ALA A 71 -12.11 -7.20 12.34
CA ALA A 71 -12.20 -8.31 13.28
C ALA A 71 -11.47 -9.57 12.77
N GLN A 72 -11.60 -9.88 11.48
CA GLN A 72 -10.85 -10.98 10.86
C GLN A 72 -9.34 -10.74 10.91
N ALA A 73 -8.87 -9.52 10.59
CA ALA A 73 -7.45 -9.17 10.67
C ALA A 73 -6.91 -9.31 12.11
N CYS A 74 -7.66 -8.81 13.09
CA CYS A 74 -7.31 -8.92 14.51
C CYS A 74 -7.19 -10.38 14.96
N ALA A 75 -8.17 -11.23 14.62
CA ALA A 75 -8.16 -12.64 14.98
C ALA A 75 -6.96 -13.40 14.37
N GLN A 76 -6.52 -12.98 13.18
CA GLN A 76 -5.44 -13.64 12.44
C GLN A 76 -4.04 -13.22 12.93
N TYR A 77 -3.85 -11.96 13.34
CA TYR A 77 -2.49 -11.40 13.52
C TYR A 77 -2.19 -10.82 14.91
N LEU A 78 -3.21 -10.57 15.75
CA LEU A 78 -2.93 -10.14 17.13
C LEU A 78 -2.56 -11.36 17.97
N LYS A 79 -1.32 -11.36 18.48
CA LYS A 79 -0.96 -12.26 19.58
C LYS A 79 -1.70 -11.82 20.86
N PRO A 80 -2.11 -12.76 21.73
CA PRO A 80 -2.59 -12.39 23.05
C PRO A 80 -1.55 -11.50 23.73
N ARG A 81 -1.99 -10.41 24.35
CA ARG A 81 -1.12 -9.64 25.24
C ARG A 81 -0.63 -10.58 26.32
N HIS A 82 0.68 -10.70 26.47
CA HIS A 82 1.24 -11.24 27.71
C HIS A 82 1.16 -10.10 28.72
N ASP A 83 0.39 -10.36 29.78
CA ASP A 83 0.24 -9.50 30.96
C ASP A 83 1.56 -9.32 31.71
#